data_AF-A0A316Q2T0-F1
#
_entry.id   AF-A0A316Q2T0-F1
#
_cell.length_a   1.000
_cell.length_b   1.000
_cell.length_c   1.000
_cell.angle_alpha   90.00
_cell.angle_beta   90.00
_cell.angle_gamma   90.00
#
_symmetry.space_group_name_H-M   'P 1'
#
loop_
_entity.id
_entity.type
_entity.pdbx_description
1 polymer ?
#
loop_
_entity_poly.entity_id
_entity_poly.type
_entity_poly.pdbx_seq_one_letter_code
_entity_poly.pdbx_strand_id
1 'polypeptide(L)'
;MIIKKTTALGDIAVNESVIAKAIIKSALEAGDRIFPATEKGKIIGTYKKIGTGDLSGHFEFEETGNKYKIVFYTVIIFGSSIKSVTETVLDELQNKMQTMFPEYGGELILKIVGVKSKNVAERNIEVKREYEPAG
;
A
#
# COMPACT_ATOMS: atom_id res chain seq x y z
N MET A 1 -8.20 10.29 -8.85
CA MET A 1 -9.45 10.80 -8.22
C MET A 1 -9.04 11.83 -7.17
N ILE A 2 -9.65 13.02 -7.11
CA ILE A 2 -9.27 14.08 -6.14
C ILE A 2 -10.39 14.21 -5.11
N ILE A 3 -10.14 13.79 -3.88
CA ILE A 3 -11.04 14.07 -2.74
C ILE A 3 -10.59 15.39 -2.14
N LYS A 4 -11.38 16.47 -2.23
CA LYS A 4 -11.06 17.76 -1.61
C LYS A 4 -11.67 17.83 -0.21
N LYS A 5 -10.83 17.97 0.84
CA LYS A 5 -11.29 18.30 2.19
C LYS A 5 -10.54 19.52 2.72
N THR A 6 -11.24 20.63 2.93
CA THR A 6 -10.67 21.86 3.50
C THR A 6 -10.42 21.70 5.00
N THR A 7 -9.17 21.86 5.44
CA THR A 7 -8.80 21.92 6.87
C THR A 7 -7.99 23.19 7.15
N ALA A 8 -7.69 23.49 8.42
CA ALA A 8 -6.87 24.65 8.81
C ALA A 8 -5.43 24.63 8.26
N LEU A 9 -5.00 23.49 7.67
CA LEU A 9 -3.74 23.30 6.94
C LEU A 9 -3.92 23.37 5.41
N GLY A 10 -5.12 23.78 4.93
CA GLY A 10 -5.51 23.80 3.51
C GLY A 10 -6.37 22.60 3.09
N ASP A 11 -6.83 22.64 1.83
CA ASP A 11 -7.50 21.52 1.16
C ASP A 11 -6.56 20.31 1.09
N ILE A 12 -6.77 19.31 1.94
CA ILE A 12 -6.18 18.00 1.73
C ILE A 12 -6.98 17.35 0.60
N ALA A 13 -6.67 17.75 -0.64
CA ALA A 13 -6.57 16.77 -1.69
C ALA A 13 -5.55 15.75 -1.20
N VAL A 14 -6.00 14.61 -0.62
CA VAL A 14 -5.08 13.51 -0.36
C VAL A 14 -4.63 13.07 -1.74
N ASN A 15 -3.52 13.66 -2.16
CA ASN A 15 -2.98 13.44 -3.48
C ASN A 15 -2.63 11.96 -3.50
N GLU A 16 -3.04 11.26 -4.55
CA GLU A 16 -2.66 9.89 -4.84
C GLU A 16 -1.15 9.66 -4.64
N SER A 17 -0.34 10.68 -4.90
CA SER A 17 1.10 10.72 -4.63
C SER A 17 1.49 10.57 -3.16
N VAL A 18 0.70 11.08 -2.21
CA VAL A 18 0.94 10.94 -0.76
C VAL A 18 0.73 9.49 -0.34
N ILE A 19 -0.38 8.87 -0.76
CA ILE A 19 -0.66 7.46 -0.47
C ILE A 19 0.35 6.55 -1.16
N ALA A 20 0.66 6.81 -2.43
CA ALA A 20 1.70 6.11 -3.16
C ALA A 20 3.05 6.18 -2.43
N LYS A 21 3.43 7.37 -1.93
CA LYS A 21 4.66 7.56 -1.16
C LYS A 21 4.64 6.79 0.15
N ALA A 22 3.50 6.73 0.85
CA ALA A 22 3.35 5.94 2.05
C ALA A 22 3.55 4.44 1.75
N ILE A 23 2.87 3.90 0.73
CA ILE A 23 3.00 2.51 0.30
C ILE A 23 4.45 2.19 -0.08
N ILE A 24 5.10 3.03 -0.92
CA ILE A 24 6.49 2.81 -1.36
C ILE A 24 7.42 2.75 -0.14
N LYS A 25 7.32 3.72 0.77
CA LYS A 25 8.18 3.77 1.95
C LYS A 25 7.94 2.59 2.88
N SER A 26 6.69 2.18 3.10
CA SER A 26 6.40 1.01 3.93
C SER A 26 6.88 -0.29 3.30
N ALA A 27 6.78 -0.42 1.98
CA ALA A 27 7.27 -1.59 1.26
C ALA A 27 8.81 -1.68 1.23
N LEU A 28 9.52 -0.55 1.31
CA LEU A 28 10.99 -0.53 1.41
C LEU A 28 11.51 -1.23 2.68
N GLU A 29 10.74 -1.21 3.78
CA GLU A 29 11.10 -1.92 5.02
C GLU A 29 11.10 -3.45 4.85
N ALA A 30 10.34 -3.97 3.88
CA ALA A 30 10.42 -5.38 3.50
C ALA A 30 11.63 -5.70 2.59
N GLY A 31 12.41 -4.70 2.17
CA GLY A 31 13.61 -4.85 1.36
C GLY A 31 13.31 -5.36 -0.06
N ASP A 32 14.23 -6.13 -0.63
CA ASP A 32 14.10 -6.65 -2.01
C ASP A 32 13.15 -7.86 -2.12
N ARG A 33 12.41 -8.20 -1.06
CA ARG A 33 11.52 -9.39 -1.01
C ARG A 33 10.15 -9.15 -1.64
N ILE A 34 9.83 -7.90 -1.96
CA ILE A 34 8.50 -7.45 -2.40
C ILE A 34 8.65 -6.48 -3.58
N PHE A 35 7.74 -6.58 -4.55
CA PHE A 35 7.73 -5.72 -5.75
C PHE A 35 6.36 -5.10 -5.97
N PRO A 36 6.27 -3.83 -6.37
CA PRO A 36 5.01 -3.22 -6.79
C PRO A 36 4.52 -3.92 -8.06
N ALA A 37 3.23 -4.26 -8.08
CA ALA A 37 2.61 -4.91 -9.22
C ALA A 37 1.29 -4.23 -9.59
N THR A 38 0.85 -4.46 -10.81
CA THR A 38 -0.53 -4.21 -11.24
C THR A 38 -1.44 -5.32 -10.70
N GLU A 39 -2.75 -5.11 -10.73
CA GLU A 39 -3.75 -6.13 -10.43
C GLU A 39 -3.55 -7.44 -11.21
N LYS A 40 -3.05 -7.35 -12.46
CA LYS A 40 -2.79 -8.50 -13.34
C LYS A 40 -1.45 -9.19 -13.09
N GLY A 41 -0.75 -8.88 -11.99
CA GLY A 41 0.53 -9.50 -11.66
C GLY A 41 1.76 -8.97 -12.40
N LYS A 42 1.61 -7.98 -13.30
CA LYS A 42 2.76 -7.33 -13.95
C LYS A 42 3.55 -6.50 -12.92
N ILE A 43 4.83 -6.82 -12.74
CA ILE A 43 5.74 -6.03 -11.91
C ILE A 43 5.99 -4.67 -12.56
N ILE A 44 5.77 -3.60 -11.80
CA ILE A 44 5.96 -2.20 -12.25
C ILE A 44 7.44 -1.81 -12.18
N GLY A 45 8.16 -2.30 -11.18
CA GLY A 45 9.58 -2.03 -10.95
C GLY A 45 10.04 -2.57 -9.61
N THR A 46 10.95 -1.87 -8.95
CA THR A 46 11.32 -2.14 -7.55
C THR A 46 11.00 -0.91 -6.70
N TYR A 47 10.59 -1.11 -5.44
CA TYR A 47 10.26 0.02 -4.54
C TYR A 47 11.43 1.00 -4.33
N LYS A 48 12.68 0.58 -4.56
CA LYS A 48 13.87 1.44 -4.53
C LYS A 48 14.01 2.37 -5.74
N LYS A 49 13.39 2.03 -6.87
CA LYS A 49 13.58 2.72 -8.16
C LYS A 49 12.34 3.45 -8.65
N ILE A 50 11.15 3.02 -8.22
CA ILE A 50 9.90 3.66 -8.64
C ILE A 50 9.64 4.95 -7.85
N GLY A 51 9.05 5.93 -8.52
CA GLY A 51 8.48 7.12 -7.91
C GLY A 51 6.98 6.98 -7.65
N THR A 52 6.38 8.01 -7.07
CA THR A 52 4.93 8.03 -6.79
C THR A 52 4.10 7.98 -8.07
N GLY A 53 4.59 8.56 -9.17
CA GLY A 53 3.93 8.55 -10.47
C GLY A 53 3.84 7.16 -11.10
N ASP A 54 4.81 6.28 -10.87
CA ASP A 54 4.80 4.91 -11.37
C ASP A 54 3.78 4.02 -10.65
N LEU A 55 3.51 4.31 -9.36
CA LEU A 55 2.55 3.56 -8.55
C LEU A 55 1.13 4.14 -8.64
N SER A 56 1.00 5.42 -9.00
CA SER A 56 -0.30 6.07 -9.21
C SER A 56 -1.08 5.31 -10.30
N GLY A 57 -2.35 5.03 -10.06
CA GLY A 57 -3.22 4.22 -10.91
C GLY A 57 -3.07 2.71 -10.73
N HIS A 58 -2.23 2.26 -9.80
CA HIS A 58 -1.99 0.84 -9.50
C HIS A 58 -2.28 0.46 -8.04
N PHE A 59 -3.01 1.33 -7.34
CA PHE A 59 -3.61 1.05 -6.05
C PHE A 59 -5.00 1.72 -5.97
N GLU A 60 -5.84 1.25 -5.07
CA GLU A 60 -7.15 1.82 -4.79
C GLU A 60 -7.09 2.57 -3.46
N PHE A 61 -7.75 3.72 -3.41
CA PHE A 61 -7.97 4.47 -2.18
C PHE A 61 -9.40 4.97 -2.15
N GLU A 62 -10.12 4.57 -1.10
CA GLU A 62 -11.51 4.96 -0.87
C GLU A 62 -11.64 5.53 0.54
N GLU A 63 -12.37 6.63 0.70
CA GLU A 63 -12.74 7.19 2.00
C GLU A 63 -14.25 7.00 2.19
N THR A 64 -14.64 6.46 3.34
CA THR A 64 -16.06 6.28 3.72
C THR A 64 -16.24 6.72 5.17
N GLY A 65 -16.84 7.90 5.36
CA GLY A 65 -16.99 8.49 6.70
C GLY A 65 -15.63 8.72 7.34
N ASN A 66 -15.43 8.21 8.56
CA ASN A 66 -14.15 8.29 9.29
C ASN A 66 -13.28 7.05 9.10
N LYS A 67 -13.44 6.33 7.98
CA LYS A 67 -12.58 5.20 7.62
C LYS A 67 -12.06 5.37 6.20
N TYR A 68 -10.83 4.94 5.94
CA TYR A 68 -10.33 4.76 4.58
C TYR A 68 -9.99 3.30 4.31
N LYS A 69 -9.95 2.97 3.03
CA LYS A 69 -9.52 1.68 2.51
C LYS A 69 -8.40 1.90 1.51
N ILE A 70 -7.30 1.17 1.66
CA ILE A 70 -6.19 1.14 0.71
C ILE A 70 -6.03 -0.28 0.19
N VAL A 71 -6.07 -0.47 -1.14
CA VAL A 71 -5.77 -1.76 -1.78
C VAL A 71 -4.57 -1.60 -2.70
N PHE A 72 -3.55 -2.43 -2.52
CA PHE A 72 -2.36 -2.41 -3.40
C PHE A 72 -1.86 -3.81 -3.71
N TYR A 73 -1.22 -3.94 -4.87
CA TYR A 73 -0.86 -5.23 -5.43
C TYR A 73 0.64 -5.43 -5.46
N THR A 74 1.06 -6.66 -5.18
CA THR A 74 2.47 -6.99 -5.07
C THR A 74 2.81 -8.40 -5.59
N VAL A 75 4.06 -8.55 -5.98
CA VAL A 75 4.70 -9.86 -6.20
C VAL A 75 5.79 -10.03 -5.13
N ILE A 76 5.88 -11.21 -4.53
CA ILE A 76 6.89 -11.54 -3.52
C ILE A 76 7.96 -12.50 -4.06
N ILE A 77 9.16 -12.51 -3.47
CA ILE A 77 10.21 -13.47 -3.83
C ILE A 77 9.90 -14.87 -3.27
N PHE A 78 10.09 -15.90 -4.08
CA PHE A 78 10.03 -17.31 -3.65
C PHE A 78 11.01 -17.59 -2.49
N GLY A 79 10.52 -18.26 -1.45
CA GLY A 79 11.29 -18.51 -0.23
C GLY A 79 11.20 -17.40 0.82
N SER A 80 10.52 -16.28 0.51
CA SER A 80 10.18 -15.28 1.54
C SER A 80 8.97 -15.73 2.36
N SER A 81 9.00 -15.47 3.66
CA SER A 81 7.83 -15.63 4.52
C SER A 81 6.79 -14.57 4.17
N ILE A 82 5.64 -15.00 3.59
CA ILE A 82 4.50 -14.13 3.28
C ILE A 82 4.13 -13.33 4.52
N LYS A 83 3.89 -14.02 5.64
CA LYS A 83 3.47 -13.41 6.90
C LYS A 83 4.41 -12.28 7.33
N SER A 84 5.71 -12.57 7.44
CA SER A 84 6.69 -11.58 7.88
C SER A 84 6.75 -10.39 6.93
N VAL A 85 6.75 -10.62 5.62
CA VAL A 85 6.78 -9.54 4.62
C VAL A 85 5.53 -8.67 4.74
N THR A 86 4.35 -9.27 4.78
CA THR A 86 3.09 -8.51 4.82
C THR A 86 2.89 -7.79 6.15
N GLU A 87 3.27 -8.40 7.28
CA GLU A 87 3.22 -7.73 8.59
C GLU A 87 4.13 -6.50 8.60
N THR A 88 5.40 -6.62 8.17
CA THR A 88 6.32 -5.47 8.09
C THR A 88 5.75 -4.32 7.26
N VAL A 89 5.21 -4.60 6.08
CA VAL A 89 4.66 -3.55 5.21
C VAL A 89 3.39 -2.93 5.79
N LEU A 90 2.47 -3.74 6.30
CA LEU A 90 1.20 -3.27 6.85
C LEU A 90 1.39 -2.54 8.19
N ASP A 91 2.37 -2.94 9.02
CA ASP A 91 2.72 -2.26 10.28
C ASP A 91 3.20 -0.85 9.97
N GLU A 92 4.16 -0.74 9.05
CA GLU A 92 4.72 0.55 8.70
C GLU A 92 3.71 1.44 7.95
N LEU A 93 2.87 0.86 7.09
CA LEU A 93 1.82 1.60 6.41
C LEU A 93 0.77 2.12 7.40
N GLN A 94 0.30 1.28 8.33
CA GLN A 94 -0.60 1.71 9.38
C GLN A 94 0.00 2.85 10.19
N ASN A 95 1.25 2.72 10.67
CA ASN A 95 1.90 3.76 11.48
C ASN A 95 1.93 5.11 10.74
N LYS A 96 2.31 5.11 9.46
CA LYS A 96 2.32 6.33 8.64
C LYS A 96 0.92 6.90 8.46
N MET A 97 -0.05 6.05 8.16
CA MET A 97 -1.41 6.47 7.87
C MET A 97 -2.14 6.97 9.13
N GLN A 98 -1.98 6.33 10.28
CA GLN A 98 -2.49 6.82 11.57
C GLN A 98 -1.81 8.12 12.00
N THR A 99 -0.53 8.31 11.68
CA THR A 99 0.17 9.59 11.95
C THR A 99 -0.38 10.72 11.08
N MET A 100 -0.70 10.44 9.82
CA MET A 100 -1.25 11.44 8.88
C MET A 100 -2.74 11.73 9.11
N PHE A 101 -3.51 10.72 9.54
CA PHE A 101 -4.97 10.78 9.71
C PHE A 101 -5.38 10.14 11.05
N PRO A 102 -5.02 10.74 12.19
CA PRO A 102 -5.24 10.14 13.51
C PRO A 102 -6.72 9.95 13.85
N GLU A 103 -7.60 10.80 13.31
CA GLU A 103 -9.05 10.71 13.51
C GLU A 103 -9.77 9.67 12.62
N TYR A 104 -9.03 8.94 11.79
CA TYR A 104 -9.57 7.93 10.87
C TYR A 104 -9.14 6.50 11.23
N GLY A 105 -10.08 5.57 11.10
CA GLY A 105 -9.77 4.14 11.00
C GLY A 105 -9.31 3.78 9.58
N GLY A 106 -8.68 2.61 9.42
CA GLY A 106 -8.17 2.16 8.14
C GLY A 106 -8.37 0.67 7.89
N GLU A 107 -8.74 0.32 6.65
CA GLU A 107 -8.65 -1.03 6.09
C GLU A 107 -7.49 -1.06 5.06
N LEU A 108 -6.40 -1.71 5.40
CA LEU A 108 -5.24 -1.89 4.53
C LEU A 108 -5.27 -3.30 3.93
N ILE A 109 -5.30 -3.39 2.61
CA ILE A 109 -5.34 -4.65 1.87
C ILE A 109 -4.12 -4.75 0.96
N LEU A 110 -3.26 -5.72 1.26
CA LEU A 110 -2.12 -6.09 0.42
C LEU A 110 -2.48 -7.37 -0.34
N LYS A 111 -2.60 -7.26 -1.67
CA LYS A 111 -2.88 -8.38 -2.58
C LYS A 111 -1.59 -8.92 -3.19
N ILE A 112 -1.23 -10.15 -2.83
CA ILE A 112 -0.11 -10.87 -3.45
C ILE A 112 -0.64 -11.58 -4.70
N VAL A 113 -0.36 -10.97 -5.84
CA VAL A 113 -0.79 -11.42 -7.18
C VAL A 113 0.20 -12.37 -7.84
N GLY A 114 1.37 -12.57 -7.24
CA GLY A 114 2.33 -13.55 -7.72
C GLY A 114 3.52 -13.79 -6.80
N VAL A 115 4.25 -14.85 -7.13
CA VAL A 115 5.53 -15.22 -6.50
C VAL A 115 6.59 -15.29 -7.60
N LYS A 116 7.68 -14.53 -7.42
CA LYS A 116 8.81 -14.46 -8.35
C LYS A 116 9.91 -15.43 -7.93
N SER A 117 10.30 -16.31 -8.85
CA SER A 117 11.57 -17.03 -8.83
C SER A 117 12.38 -16.64 -10.08
N LYS A 118 12.61 -17.57 -11.03
CA LYS A 118 13.05 -17.24 -12.39
C LYS A 118 11.94 -16.56 -13.19
N ASN A 119 10.71 -17.05 -13.01
CA ASN A 119 9.48 -16.52 -13.60
C ASN A 119 8.52 -16.06 -12.47
N VAL A 120 7.49 -15.31 -12.84
CA VAL A 120 6.38 -14.99 -11.93
C VAL A 120 5.31 -16.08 -12.06
N ALA A 121 5.01 -16.74 -10.95
CA ALA A 121 3.87 -17.65 -10.85
C ALA A 121 2.70 -16.90 -10.21
N GLU A 122 1.53 -16.95 -10.84
CA GLU A 122 0.33 -16.26 -10.36
C GLU A 122 -0.12 -16.77 -8.99
N ARG A 123 -0.59 -15.85 -8.14
CA ARG A 123 -1.21 -16.13 -6.85
C ARG A 123 -2.39 -15.18 -6.65
N ASN A 124 -3.30 -15.56 -5.77
CA ASN A 124 -4.37 -14.70 -5.34
C ASN A 124 -4.50 -14.80 -3.81
N ILE A 125 -3.59 -14.12 -3.12
CA ILE A 125 -3.58 -14.08 -1.65
C ILE A 125 -3.86 -12.65 -1.22
N GLU A 126 -4.82 -12.49 -0.32
CA GLU A 126 -5.20 -11.21 0.24
C GLU A 126 -4.85 -11.19 1.73
N VAL A 127 -4.09 -10.18 2.15
CA VAL A 127 -3.81 -9.92 3.57
C VAL A 127 -4.45 -8.59 3.94
N LYS A 128 -5.38 -8.66 4.88
CA LYS A 128 -6.11 -7.50 5.38
C LYS A 128 -5.63 -7.09 6.76
N ARG A 129 -5.65 -5.80 7.02
CA ARG A 129 -5.52 -5.23 8.35
C ARG A 129 -6.49 -4.10 8.56
N GLU A 130 -7.19 -4.17 9.67
CA GLU A 130 -8.09 -3.12 10.12
C GLU A 130 -7.55 -2.50 11.40
N TYR A 131 -7.72 -1.19 11.54
CA TYR A 131 -7.50 -0.46 12.78
C TYR A 131 -8.52 0.65 12.94
N GLU A 132 -8.77 0.96 14.20
CA GLU A 132 -9.62 2.08 14.60
C GLU A 132 -8.79 3.39 14.65
N PRO A 133 -9.46 4.55 14.69
CA PRO A 133 -8.81 5.82 14.96
C PRO A 133 -7.90 5.75 16.19
N ALA A 134 -6.84 6.54 16.20
CA ALA A 134 -5.92 6.62 17.35
C ALA A 134 -6.44 7.55 18.47
N GLY A 135 -7.63 8.13 18.28
CA GLY A 135 -8.28 9.10 19.18
C GLY A 135 -9.32 8.51 20.12
#